data_AF-A0A263HBF5-F1
#
_entry.id   AF-A0A263HBF5-F1
#
_cell.length_a   1.000
_cell.length_b   1.000
_cell.length_c   1.000
_cell.angle_alpha   90.00
_cell.angle_beta   90.00
_cell.angle_gamma   90.00
#
_symmetry.space_group_name_H-M   'P 1'
#
loop_
_entity.id
_entity.type
_entity.pdbx_description
1 polymer ?
#
loop_
_entity_poly.entity_id
_entity_poly.type
_entity_poly.pdbx_seq_one_letter_code
_entity_poly.pdbx_strand_id
1 'polypeptide(L)' 'MYFQTWSDFFYMGGYGFYVWLSYGICLIAIVLLGLQSKFGRQAIFREIKREQQRLARQQATKTGNTL' A
#
# COMPACT_ATOMS: atom_id res chain seq x y z
N MET A 1 -28.98 -22.45 25.26
CA MET A 1 -28.75 -21.29 24.37
C MET A 1 -27.24 -21.17 24.21
N TYR A 2 -26.69 -21.56 23.05
CA TYR A 2 -25.27 -22.00 22.91
C TYR A 2 -24.22 -20.87 22.89
N PHE A 3 -24.65 -19.62 22.71
CA PHE A 3 -23.78 -18.44 22.81
C PHE A 3 -24.59 -17.35 23.50
N GLN A 4 -24.25 -17.03 24.74
CA GLN A 4 -25.05 -16.12 25.58
C GLN A 4 -24.57 -14.68 25.49
N THR A 5 -23.38 -14.43 24.95
CA THR A 5 -22.78 -13.09 24.96
C THR A 5 -21.76 -12.93 23.83
N TRP A 6 -21.51 -11.68 23.41
CA TRP A 6 -20.45 -11.35 22.46
C TRP A 6 -19.09 -11.95 22.85
N SER A 7 -18.74 -11.99 24.15
CA SER A 7 -17.52 -12.66 24.62
C SER A 7 -17.43 -14.15 24.25
N ASP A 8 -18.53 -14.92 24.31
CA ASP A 8 -18.52 -16.34 23.90
C ASP A 8 -18.23 -16.51 22.41
N PHE A 9 -18.54 -15.51 21.60
CA PHE A 9 -18.25 -15.49 20.17
C PHE A 9 -16.76 -15.25 19.90
N PHE A 10 -16.12 -14.40 20.69
CA PHE A 10 -14.67 -14.15 20.62
C PHE A 10 -13.84 -15.23 21.34
N TYR A 11 -14.42 -15.89 22.35
CA TYR A 11 -13.74 -16.88 23.16
C TYR A 11 -14.19 -18.31 22.95
N MET A 12 -15.08 -18.62 21.98
CA MET A 12 -15.61 -19.95 21.61
C MET A 12 -14.83 -21.13 22.22
N GLY A 13 -15.08 -21.45 23.49
CA GLY A 13 -14.40 -22.51 24.25
C GLY A 13 -12.85 -22.53 24.23
N GLY A 14 -12.17 -21.40 23.96
CA GLY A 14 -10.72 -21.27 23.86
C GLY A 14 -10.16 -21.09 22.44
N TYR A 15 -10.99 -21.24 21.39
CA TYR A 15 -10.53 -21.24 19.99
C TYR A 15 -10.63 -19.90 19.27
N GLY A 16 -11.47 -18.98 19.75
CA GLY A 16 -11.71 -17.73 19.01
C GLY A 16 -10.47 -16.82 18.89
N PHE A 17 -9.50 -16.93 19.82
CA PHE A 17 -8.21 -16.25 19.69
C PHE A 17 -7.45 -16.68 18.43
N TYR A 18 -7.39 -17.98 18.13
CA TYR A 18 -6.70 -18.51 16.95
C TYR A 18 -7.35 -18.08 15.64
N VAL A 19 -8.69 -18.02 15.63
CA VAL A 19 -9.46 -17.56 14.47
C VAL A 19 -9.14 -16.09 14.22
N TRP A 20 -9.32 -15.23 15.23
CA TRP A 20 -9.04 -13.80 15.10
C TRP A 20 -7.60 -13.49 14.70
N LEU A 21 -6.63 -14.24 15.22
CA LEU A 21 -5.22 -14.06 14.86
C LEU A 21 -4.95 -14.48 13.40
N SER A 22 -5.55 -15.57 12.92
CA SER A 22 -5.48 -15.98 11.51
C SER A 22 -6.11 -14.94 10.58
N TYR A 23 -7.29 -14.43 10.92
CA TYR A 23 -7.95 -13.36 10.17
C TYR A 23 -7.14 -12.06 10.20
N GLY A 24 -6.53 -11.73 11.35
CA GLY A 24 -5.64 -10.58 11.51
C GLY A 24 -4.42 -10.67 10.62
N ILE A 25 -3.74 -11.82 10.60
CA ILE A 25 -2.58 -12.06 9.72
C ILE A 25 -2.98 -11.94 8.24
N CYS A 26 -4.12 -12.52 7.86
CA CYS A 26 -4.64 -12.41 6.50
C CYS A 26 -4.93 -10.95 6.10
N LEU A 27 -5.58 -10.19 6.98
CA LEU A 27 -5.88 -8.78 6.77
C LEU A 27 -4.60 -7.96 6.64
N ILE A 28 -3.60 -8.21 7.50
CA ILE A 28 -2.28 -7.58 7.42
C ILE A 28 -1.62 -7.90 6.07
N ALA A 29 -1.64 -9.15 5.62
CA ALA A 29 -1.06 -9.53 4.33
C ALA A 29 -1.73 -8.79 3.16
N ILE A 30 -3.07 -8.69 3.15
CA ILE A 30 -3.81 -7.94 2.13
C ILE A 30 -3.45 -6.45 2.17
N VAL A 31 -3.39 -5.85 3.36
CA VAL A 31 -3.01 -4.44 3.53
C VAL A 31 -1.59 -4.20 3.05
N LEU A 32 -0.63 -5.05 3.43
CA LEU A 32 0.77 -4.96 2.98
C LEU A 32 0.87 -5.08 1.45
N LEU A 33 0.15 -6.03 0.85
CA LEU A 33 0.13 -6.21 -0.60
C LEU A 33 -0.50 -5.02 -1.32
N GLY A 34 -1.59 -4.46 -0.76
CA GLY A 34 -2.24 -3.25 -1.26
C GLY A 34 -1.34 -2.02 -1.15
N LEU A 35 -0.63 -1.85 -0.03
CA LEU A 35 0.36 -0.80 0.16
C LEU A 35 1.50 -0.95 -0.84
N GLN A 36 2.09 -2.13 -0.97
CA GLN A 36 3.14 -2.40 -1.95
C GLN A 36 2.68 -2.10 -3.38
N SER A 37 1.47 -2.49 -3.75
CA SER A 37 0.87 -2.18 -5.06
C SER A 37 0.76 -0.66 -5.29
N LYS A 38 0.36 0.10 -4.27
CA LYS A 38 0.31 1.56 -4.35
C LYS A 38 1.70 2.20 -4.41
N PHE A 39 2.68 1.68 -3.67
CA PHE A 39 4.05 2.21 -3.68
C PHE A 39 4.78 1.89 -5.00
N GLY A 40 4.56 0.72 -5.60
CA GLY A 40 5.11 0.37 -6.90
C GLY A 40 4.67 1.33 -8.02
N ARG A 41 3.40 1.76 -8.00
CA ARG A 41 2.88 2.77 -8.94
C ARG A 41 3.49 4.15 -8.74
N GLN A 42 3.76 4.56 -7.49
CA GLN A 42 4.37 5.85 -7.22
C GLN A 42 5.86 5.91 -7.54
N ALA A 43 6.58 4.78 -7.43
CA ALA A 43 7.98 4.69 -7.83
C ALA A 43 8.17 5.02 -9.33
N ILE A 44 7.34 4.43 -10.19
CA ILE A 44 7.35 4.66 -11.65
C ILE A 44 7.07 6.14 -11.97
N PHE A 45 6.07 6.75 -11.32
CA PHE A 45 5.72 8.16 -11.55
C PHE A 45 6.84 9.12 -11.13
N ARG A 46 7.63 8.76 -10.11
CA ARG A 46 8.75 9.59 -9.62
C ARG A 46 9.94 9.57 -10.58
N GLU A 47 10.17 8.45 -11.25
CA GLU A 47 11.18 8.31 -12.32
C GLU A 47 10.85 9.24 -13.50
N ILE A 48 9.61 9.18 -13.99
CA ILE A 48 9.14 9.95 -15.15
C ILE A 48 9.24 11.47 -14.88
N LYS A 49 8.88 11.92 -13.68
CA LYS A 49 8.94 13.34 -13.32
C LYS A 49 10.38 13.90 -13.32
N ARG A 50 11.36 13.08 -12.93
CA ARG A 50 12.79 13.46 -12.95
C ARG A 50 13.33 13.57 -14.37
N GLU A 51 12.91 12.67 -15.25
CA GLU A 51 13.34 12.69 -16.65
C GLU A 51 12.75 13.89 -17.41
N GLN A 52 11.46 14.19 -17.18
CA GLN A 52 10.82 15.38 -17.75
C GLN A 52 11.50 16.69 -17.32
N GLN A 53 11.91 16.83 -16.06
CA GLN A 53 12.63 18.03 -15.60
C GLN A 53 14.01 18.18 -16.26
N ARG A 54 14.72 17.08 -16.55
CA ARG A 54 15.99 17.13 -17.28
C ARG A 54 15.79 17.55 -18.73
N LEU A 55 14.80 16.99 -19.40
CA LEU A 55 14.45 17.34 -20.78
C LEU A 55 14.02 18.81 -20.90
N ALA A 56 13.20 19.32 -19.97
CA ALA A 56 12.77 20.71 -19.94
C ALA A 56 13.95 21.70 -19.78
N ARG A 57 14.95 21.34 -18.96
CA ARG A 57 16.17 22.16 -18.80
C ARG A 57 17.01 22.19 -20.08
N GLN A 58 17.14 21.07 -20.78
CA GLN A 58 17.90 21.01 -22.04
C GLN A 58 17.22 21.79 -23.17
N GLN A 59 15.88 21.83 -23.21
CA GLN A 59 15.14 22.65 -24.17
C GLN A 59 15.33 24.16 -23.89
N ALA A 60 15.27 24.58 -22.63
CA ALA A 60 15.51 25.97 -22.25
C ALA A 60 16.93 26.46 -22.62
N THR A 61 17.95 25.60 -22.49
CA THR A 61 19.32 25.94 -22.90
C THR A 61 19.51 25.95 -24.42
N LYS A 62 18.80 25.10 -25.17
CA LYS A 62 18.87 25.10 -26.65
C LYS A 62 18.19 26.30 -27.29
N THR A 63 17.16 26.87 -26.68
CA THR A 63 16.47 28.06 -27.21
C THR A 63 17.24 29.37 -26.93
N GLY A 64 18.11 29.41 -25.92
CA GLY A 64 18.90 30.59 -25.56
C GLY A 64 20.23 30.78 -26.31
N ASN A 65 20.65 29.82 -27.14
CA ASN A 65 21.93 29.84 -27.86
C ASN A 65 21.77 30.06 -29.38
N THR A 66 20.62 30.62 -29.81
CA THR A 66 20.30 30.89 -31.22
C THR A 66 19.92 32.37 -31.44
N LEU A 67 20.63 33.28 -30.78
CA LEU A 67 20.59 34.73 -31.07
C LEU A 67 22.01 35.23 -31.35
#